data_AF-A0A0G1TCF2-F1
#
_entry.id   AF-A0A0G1TCF2-F1
#
_cell.length_a   1.000
_cell.length_b   1.000
_cell.length_c   1.000
_cell.angle_alpha   90.00
_cell.angle_beta   90.00
_cell.angle_gamma   90.00
#
_symmetry.space_group_name_H-M   'P 1'
#
loop_
_entity.id
_entity.type
_entity.pdbx_description
1 polymer ?
#
loop_
_entity_poly.entity_id
_entity_poly.type
_entity_poly.pdbx_seq_one_letter_code
_entity_poly.pdbx_strand_id
1 'polypeptide(L)'
;MIKIKFYKQINIKVPRTLLLKVLRSTEKVLGKLKKIPTEALFTIECTFVGNPAMARLNRVHREKDTSTDVISLSYFHLFNKKIIARNADFLVGELFISVPYARAQAKKLGHTFTEELEFLF
;
A
#
# COMPACT_ATOMS: atom_id res chain seq x y z
N MET A 1 -15.21 -0.84 -7.90
CA MET A 1 -13.89 -0.84 -8.59
C MET A 1 -12.81 -0.34 -7.63
N ILE A 2 -11.60 -0.93 -7.64
CA ILE A 2 -10.50 -0.47 -6.76
C ILE A 2 -9.61 0.52 -7.51
N LYS A 3 -9.23 1.58 -6.82
CA LYS A 3 -8.33 2.63 -7.26
C LYS A 3 -7.14 2.67 -6.31
N ILE A 4 -5.94 2.81 -6.85
CA ILE A 4 -4.72 2.91 -6.06
C ILE A 4 -4.06 4.24 -6.41
N LYS A 5 -3.73 5.04 -5.39
CA LYS A 5 -2.96 6.27 -5.55
C LYS A 5 -1.58 6.11 -4.95
N PHE A 6 -0.56 6.59 -5.64
CA PHE A 6 0.82 6.54 -5.16
C PHE A 6 1.32 7.92 -4.80
N TYR A 7 1.93 8.04 -3.62
CA TYR A 7 2.55 9.25 -3.11
C TYR A 7 4.01 9.00 -2.79
N LYS A 8 4.81 10.07 -2.80
CA LYS A 8 6.22 10.06 -2.39
C LYS A 8 6.44 11.20 -1.42
N GLN A 9 6.91 10.90 -0.21
CA GLN A 9 7.24 11.93 0.78
C GLN A 9 8.73 12.33 0.78
N ILE A 10 9.51 11.77 -0.15
CA ILE A 10 10.96 11.92 -0.22
C ILE A 10 11.43 11.87 -1.68
N ASN A 11 12.63 12.37 -1.93
CA ASN A 11 13.28 12.35 -3.25
C ASN A 11 13.81 10.95 -3.63
N ILE A 12 12.99 9.91 -3.42
CA ILE A 12 13.31 8.53 -3.80
C ILE A 12 12.71 8.21 -5.16
N LYS A 13 13.58 7.80 -6.08
CA LYS A 13 13.17 7.31 -7.41
C LYS A 13 12.58 5.91 -7.29
N VAL A 14 11.25 5.84 -7.42
CA VAL A 14 10.50 4.61 -7.69
C VAL A 14 10.16 4.59 -9.18
N PRO A 15 10.66 3.62 -9.97
CA PRO A 15 10.36 3.49 -11.40
C PRO A 15 8.87 3.30 -11.68
N ARG A 16 8.35 3.94 -12.74
CA ARG A 16 6.95 3.78 -13.15
C ARG A 16 6.61 2.34 -13.54
N THR A 17 7.55 1.63 -14.17
CA THR A 17 7.40 0.22 -14.56
C THR A 17 7.12 -0.68 -13.35
N LEU A 18 7.76 -0.39 -12.23
CA LEU A 18 7.56 -1.09 -10.97
C LEU A 18 6.16 -0.85 -10.39
N LEU A 19 5.69 0.40 -10.39
CA LEU A 19 4.32 0.72 -9.98
C LEU A 19 3.28 -0.01 -10.85
N LEU A 20 3.52 -0.07 -12.17
CA LEU A 20 2.63 -0.79 -13.09
C LEU A 20 2.62 -2.30 -12.85
N LYS A 21 3.75 -2.89 -12.45
CA LYS A 21 3.81 -4.32 -12.08
C LYS A 21 2.98 -4.59 -10.83
N VAL A 22 3.20 -3.80 -9.78
CA VAL A 22 2.44 -3.91 -8.52
C VAL A 22 0.94 -3.80 -8.81
N LEU A 23 0.51 -2.76 -9.53
CA LEU A 23 -0.90 -2.58 -9.92
C LEU A 23 -1.50 -3.80 -10.62
N ARG A 24 -0.80 -4.36 -11.62
CA ARG A 24 -1.27 -5.55 -12.36
C ARG A 24 -1.38 -6.77 -11.45
N SER A 25 -0.39 -6.98 -10.57
CA SER A 25 -0.41 -8.08 -9.60
C SER A 25 -1.60 -7.93 -8.64
N THR A 26 -1.86 -6.72 -8.16
CA THR A 26 -3.02 -6.43 -7.31
C THR A 26 -4.33 -6.67 -8.06
N GLU A 27 -4.49 -6.14 -9.28
CA GLU A 27 -5.71 -6.34 -10.10
C GLU A 27 -6.00 -7.83 -10.31
N LYS A 28 -4.97 -8.65 -10.55
CA LYS A 28 -5.11 -10.10 -10.71
C LYS A 28 -5.60 -10.79 -9.43
N VAL A 29 -5.14 -10.34 -8.25
CA VAL A 29 -5.60 -10.86 -6.95
C VAL A 29 -7.02 -10.40 -6.67
N LEU A 30 -7.29 -9.10 -6.84
CA LEU A 30 -8.59 -8.48 -6.59
C LEU A 30 -9.68 -8.99 -7.53
N GLY A 31 -9.37 -9.22 -8.80
CA GLY A 31 -10.30 -9.78 -9.79
C GLY A 31 -10.80 -11.18 -9.42
N LYS A 32 -10.08 -11.91 -8.56
CA LYS A 32 -10.53 -13.19 -8.00
C LYS A 32 -11.45 -13.03 -6.79
N LEU A 33 -11.46 -11.86 -6.14
CA LEU A 33 -12.29 -11.57 -4.97
C LEU A 33 -13.70 -11.16 -5.42
N LYS A 34 -14.60 -12.15 -5.57
CA LYS A 34 -16.02 -12.00 -5.98
C LYS A 34 -16.90 -11.11 -5.06
N LYS A 35 -16.35 -10.43 -4.05
CA LYS A 35 -17.10 -9.79 -2.94
C LYS A 35 -17.04 -8.27 -2.89
N ILE A 36 -16.47 -7.62 -3.91
CA ILE A 36 -16.32 -6.15 -3.92
C ILE A 36 -17.52 -5.54 -4.64
N PRO A 37 -18.31 -4.67 -3.97
CA PRO A 37 -19.41 -3.94 -4.62
C PRO A 37 -18.93 -3.22 -5.88
N THR A 38 -19.68 -3.35 -6.96
CA THR A 38 -19.34 -2.74 -8.25
C THR A 38 -19.85 -1.30 -8.36
N GLU A 39 -20.81 -0.92 -7.52
CA GLU A 39 -21.47 0.40 -7.56
C GLU A 39 -20.67 1.54 -6.87
N ALA A 40 -19.52 1.21 -6.27
CA ALA A 40 -18.65 2.15 -5.56
C ALA A 40 -17.19 2.05 -6.00
N LEU A 41 -16.46 3.14 -5.77
CA LEU A 41 -15.02 3.22 -5.91
C LEU A 41 -14.39 3.02 -4.52
N PHE A 42 -13.37 2.18 -4.45
CA PHE A 42 -12.60 1.96 -3.22
C PHE A 42 -11.15 2.37 -3.49
N THR A 43 -10.67 3.38 -2.78
CA THR A 43 -9.31 3.89 -2.90
C THR A 43 -8.39 3.30 -1.83
N ILE A 44 -7.21 2.84 -2.25
CA ILE A 44 -6.06 2.56 -1.38
C ILE A 44 -4.97 3.58 -1.72
N GLU A 45 -4.37 4.18 -0.71
CA GLU A 45 -3.25 5.11 -0.90
C GLU A 45 -1.94 4.46 -0.47
N CYS A 46 -0.94 4.46 -1.34
CA CYS A 46 0.38 3.90 -1.07
C CYS A 46 1.43 5.00 -1.09
N THR A 47 2.06 5.25 0.05
CA THR A 47 3.08 6.29 0.23
C THR A 47 4.45 5.66 0.42
N PHE A 48 5.37 6.01 -0.47
CA PHE A 48 6.78 5.67 -0.31
C PHE A 48 7.46 6.65 0.64
N VAL A 49 8.07 6.10 1.69
CA VAL A 49 8.73 6.83 2.77
C VAL A 49 10.15 6.32 3.01
N GLY A 50 10.88 7.01 3.88
CA GLY A 50 12.23 6.66 4.28
C GLY A 50 12.24 6.21 5.74
N ASN A 51 13.35 5.63 6.20
CA ASN A 51 13.45 5.04 7.54
C ASN A 51 13.02 6.00 8.69
N PRO A 52 13.39 7.30 8.70
CA PRO A 52 12.97 8.18 9.79
C PRO A 52 11.45 8.43 9.82
N ALA A 53 10.84 8.62 8.65
CA ALA A 53 9.39 8.79 8.54
C ALA A 53 8.66 7.48 8.90
N MET A 54 9.19 6.34 8.47
CA MET A 54 8.66 5.03 8.82
C MET A 54 8.73 4.75 10.32
N ALA A 55 9.86 5.04 10.97
CA ALA A 55 10.01 4.86 12.43
C ALA A 55 9.01 5.72 13.20
N ARG A 56 8.79 6.97 12.78
CA ARG A 56 7.73 7.83 13.34
C ARG A 56 6.34 7.22 13.19
N LEU A 57 6.00 6.72 12.00
CA LEU A 57 4.71 6.05 11.75
C LEU A 57 4.56 4.79 12.62
N ASN A 58 5.62 3.99 12.73
CA ASN A 58 5.61 2.76 13.52
C ASN A 58 5.43 3.05 15.02
N ARG A 59 6.03 4.14 15.51
CA ARG A 59 5.84 4.60 16.87
C ARG A 59 4.40 5.06 17.10
N VAL A 60 3.84 5.86 16.19
CA VAL A 60 2.47 6.40 16.32
C VAL A 60 1.41 5.30 16.24
N HIS A 61 1.55 4.33 15.35
CA HIS A 61 0.49 3.36 15.06
C HIS A 61 0.69 1.98 15.72
N ARG A 62 1.92 1.65 16.16
CA ARG A 62 2.25 0.34 16.74
C ARG A 62 3.08 0.43 18.02
N GLU A 63 3.33 1.63 18.55
CA GLU A 63 4.16 1.88 19.74
C GLU A 63 5.58 1.29 19.64
N LYS A 64 6.12 1.22 18.41
CA LYS A 64 7.47 0.70 18.13
C LYS A 64 8.36 1.77 17.55
N ASP A 65 9.39 2.20 18.29
CA ASP A 65 10.35 3.20 17.85
C ASP A 65 11.47 2.62 16.96
N THR A 66 11.08 1.84 15.96
CA THR A 66 11.98 1.21 14.99
C THR A 66 11.40 1.30 13.59
N SER A 67 12.24 1.32 12.55
CA SER A 67 11.76 1.24 11.17
C SER A 67 11.36 -0.19 10.82
N THR A 68 10.39 -0.34 9.94
CA THR A 68 9.99 -1.60 9.29
C THR A 68 9.97 -1.40 7.76
N ASP A 69 9.72 -2.46 7.02
CA ASP A 69 9.43 -2.46 5.59
C ASP A 69 8.07 -1.80 5.26
N VAL A 70 7.01 -2.20 5.96
CA VAL A 70 5.64 -1.79 5.65
C VAL A 70 4.75 -1.55 6.88
N ILE A 71 3.92 -0.51 6.78
CA ILE A 71 2.77 -0.27 7.67
C ILE A 71 1.52 -0.22 6.81
N SER A 72 0.54 -1.05 7.14
CA SER A 72 -0.78 -1.07 6.51
C SER A 72 -1.84 -0.65 7.52
N LEU A 73 -2.63 0.36 7.15
CA LEU A 73 -3.77 0.86 7.90
C LEU A 73 -5.04 0.53 7.12
N SER A 74 -5.96 -0.22 7.72
CA SER A 74 -7.20 -0.64 7.08
C SER A 74 -8.39 0.10 7.68
N TYR A 75 -9.13 0.79 6.81
CA TYR A 75 -10.37 1.50 7.14
C TYR A 75 -11.62 0.77 6.64
N PHE A 76 -11.43 -0.37 5.99
CA PHE A 76 -12.53 -1.14 5.39
C PHE A 76 -13.62 -1.53 6.41
N HIS A 77 -13.26 -1.73 7.68
CA HIS A 77 -14.21 -2.04 8.74
C HIS A 77 -15.12 -0.86 9.13
N LEU A 78 -14.70 0.39 8.85
CA LEU A 78 -15.51 1.59 9.07
C LEU A 78 -16.59 1.74 7.99
N PHE A 79 -16.49 0.97 6.91
CA PHE A 79 -17.42 1.03 5.81
C PHE A 79 -18.71 0.25 6.11
N ASN A 80 -19.83 0.97 6.20
CA ASN A 80 -21.15 0.34 6.29
C ASN A 80 -21.69 0.02 4.89
N LYS A 81 -21.70 -1.27 4.53
CA LYS A 81 -22.21 -1.77 3.25
C LYS A 81 -23.69 -1.46 2.96
N LYS A 82 -24.46 -1.02 3.96
CA LYS A 82 -25.86 -0.62 3.79
C LYS A 82 -26.01 0.83 3.32
N ILE A 83 -24.96 1.64 3.41
CA ILE A 83 -24.95 3.06 3.06
C ILE A 83 -23.91 3.28 1.96
N ILE A 84 -24.10 2.64 0.81
CA ILE A 84 -23.24 2.85 -0.35
C ILE A 84 -23.93 3.86 -1.27
N ALA A 85 -23.52 5.11 -1.18
CA ALA A 85 -23.90 6.09 -2.19
C ALA A 85 -23.29 5.66 -3.53
N ARG A 86 -24.13 5.60 -4.58
CA ARG A 86 -23.69 5.26 -5.93
C ARG A 86 -22.62 6.26 -6.38
N ASN A 87 -21.50 5.75 -6.92
CA ASN A 87 -20.33 6.53 -7.35
C ASN A 87 -19.49 7.20 -6.23
N ALA A 88 -19.70 6.88 -4.95
CA ALA A 88 -18.81 7.38 -3.90
C ALA A 88 -17.41 6.73 -3.97
N ASP A 89 -16.38 7.51 -3.65
CA ASP A 89 -14.97 7.09 -3.57
C ASP A 89 -14.57 6.95 -2.09
N PHE A 90 -14.51 5.71 -1.62
CA PHE A 90 -14.21 5.39 -0.23
C PHE A 90 -12.73 5.07 -0.07
N LEU A 91 -12.02 5.85 0.75
CA LEU A 91 -10.68 5.49 1.21
C LEU A 91 -10.79 4.28 2.15
N VAL A 92 -10.30 3.12 1.71
CA VAL A 92 -10.40 1.86 2.47
C VAL A 92 -9.11 1.45 3.14
N GLY A 93 -8.00 2.11 2.82
CA GLY A 93 -6.75 1.87 3.51
C GLY A 93 -5.60 2.72 3.00
N GLU A 94 -4.56 2.75 3.82
CA GLU A 94 -3.29 3.40 3.54
C GLU A 94 -2.15 2.41 3.74
N LEU A 95 -1.17 2.46 2.84
CA LEU A 95 0.03 1.65 2.87
C LEU A 95 1.24 2.58 2.88
N PHE A 96 2.13 2.39 3.84
CA PHE A 96 3.41 3.08 3.89
C PHE A 96 4.52 2.07 3.65
N ILE A 97 5.38 2.31 2.67
CA ILE A 97 6.50 1.43 2.33
C ILE A 97 7.82 2.19 2.49
N SER A 98 8.72 1.66 3.32
CA SER A 98 10.08 2.18 3.45
C SER A 98 10.96 1.66 2.33
N VAL A 99 11.28 2.51 1.35
CA VAL A 99 12.10 2.09 0.21
C VAL A 99 13.53 1.69 0.62
N PRO A 100 14.24 2.42 1.50
CA PRO A 100 15.57 2.00 1.93
C PRO A 100 15.55 0.65 2.65
N TYR A 101 14.54 0.42 3.51
CA TYR A 101 14.39 -0.84 4.24
C TYR A 101 14.09 -2.00 3.29
N ALA A 102 13.09 -1.85 2.41
CA ALA A 102 12.74 -2.87 1.43
C ALA A 102 13.92 -3.22 0.50
N ARG A 103 14.74 -2.24 0.09
CA ARG A 103 15.97 -2.53 -0.68
C ARG A 103 16.99 -3.35 0.10
N ALA A 104 17.19 -3.03 1.37
CA ALA A 104 18.09 -3.79 2.24
C ALA A 104 17.58 -5.23 2.45
N GLN A 105 16.27 -5.39 2.63
CA GLN A 105 15.59 -6.67 2.79
C GLN A 105 15.68 -7.53 1.53
N ALA A 106 15.40 -6.95 0.36
CA ALA A 106 15.57 -7.63 -0.93
C ALA A 106 17.01 -8.17 -1.09
N LYS A 107 18.02 -7.34 -0.80
CA LYS A 107 19.44 -7.77 -0.84
C LYS A 107 19.72 -8.89 0.16
N LYS A 108 19.18 -8.81 1.38
CA LYS A 108 19.39 -9.82 2.44
C LYS A 108 18.74 -11.16 2.09
N LEU A 109 17.57 -11.15 1.45
CA LEU A 109 16.79 -12.34 1.11
C LEU A 109 17.12 -12.89 -0.29
N GLY A 110 17.97 -12.21 -1.06
CA GLY A 110 18.31 -12.60 -2.43
C GLY A 110 17.21 -12.30 -3.45
N HIS A 111 16.25 -11.44 -3.11
CA HIS A 111 15.20 -10.97 -4.01
C HIS A 111 15.65 -9.74 -4.79
N THR A 112 15.03 -9.51 -5.94
CA THR A 112 15.03 -8.20 -6.56
C THR A 112 14.16 -7.24 -5.74
N PHE A 113 14.48 -5.95 -5.81
CA PHE A 113 13.63 -4.92 -5.21
C PHE A 113 12.19 -4.92 -5.76
N THR A 114 11.98 -5.45 -6.98
CA THR A 114 10.64 -5.57 -7.56
C THR A 114 9.83 -6.64 -6.86
N GLU A 115 10.40 -7.83 -6.67
CA GLU A 115 9.75 -8.94 -5.97
C GLU A 115 9.43 -8.55 -4.52
N GLU A 116 10.35 -7.88 -3.83
CA GLU A 116 10.08 -7.40 -2.46
C GLU A 116 8.88 -6.44 -2.42
N LEU A 117 8.77 -5.51 -3.35
CA LEU A 117 7.60 -4.63 -3.41
C LEU A 117 6.31 -5.35 -3.78
N GLU A 118 6.38 -6.41 -4.57
CA GLU A 118 5.22 -7.27 -4.85
C GLU A 118 4.79 -8.08 -3.62
N PHE A 119 5.71 -8.42 -2.71
CA PHE A 119 5.38 -9.05 -1.43
C PHE A 119 4.79 -8.06 -0.41
N LEU A 120 5.25 -6.81 -0.40
CA LEU A 120 4.82 -5.80 0.58
C LEU A 120 3.46 -5.15 0.25
N PHE A 121 2.97 -5.30 -0.97
CA PHE A 121 1.74 -4.69 -1.46
C PHE A 121 0.58 -5.68 -1.53
#